data_AF-A0A2D5UNL4-F1
#
_entry.id   AF-A0A2D5UNL4-F1
#
_cell.length_a   1.000
_cell.length_b   1.000
_cell.length_c   1.000
_cell.angle_alpha   90.00
_cell.angle_beta   90.00
_cell.angle_gamma   90.00
#
_symmetry.space_group_name_H-M   'P 1'
#
loop_
_entity.id
_entity.type
_entity.pdbx_description
1 polymer ?
#
loop_
_entity_poly.entity_id
_entity_poly.type
_entity_poly.pdbx_seq_one_letter_code
_entity_poly.pdbx_strand_id
1 'polypeptide(L)'
;MNNGLEKIQKKLDDALKENKRLEVELERVKLELKLERSESAKERAKLMLETRKIQHETGMRKGKRIKTHSRAGKVRVEGRMRLCEKNPALAKRVIELHLEGYNRNSISKIVNRDGFRNLKDRIIYHSQVSTIIRDWKKGVFKTNIKPDLGHQLPKEMFKKASATLDRDKDNQNMIRALTKSTGRLKEIVEMRIKQELTLAEIGAHFSISRQRVRQILEKVRNGDYNKG
;
A
#
# COMPACT_ATOMS: atom_id res chain seq x y z
N MET A 1 -32.09 19.16 26.06
CA MET A 1 -32.79 17.84 26.09
C MET A 1 -32.53 17.00 24.82
N ASN A 2 -31.38 17.13 24.12
CA ASN A 2 -31.17 16.48 22.80
C ASN A 2 -30.33 15.18 22.80
N ASN A 3 -29.61 14.88 23.89
CA ASN A 3 -28.71 13.72 23.94
C ASN A 3 -29.42 12.35 23.93
N GLY A 4 -30.70 12.30 24.30
CA GLY A 4 -31.49 11.07 24.29
C GLY A 4 -31.91 10.65 22.88
N LEU A 5 -32.42 11.61 22.10
CA LEU A 5 -32.85 11.41 20.71
C LEU A 5 -31.66 11.05 19.81
N GLU A 6 -30.51 11.70 19.96
CA GLU A 6 -29.30 11.34 19.20
C GLU A 6 -28.81 9.91 19.47
N LYS A 7 -28.87 9.45 20.73
CA LYS A 7 -28.51 8.07 21.08
C LYS A 7 -29.48 7.05 20.49
N ILE A 8 -30.77 7.37 20.44
CA ILE A 8 -31.79 6.51 19.83
C ILE A 8 -31.61 6.47 18.31
N GLN A 9 -31.40 7.63 17.67
CA GLN A 9 -31.14 7.74 16.24
C GLN A 9 -29.92 6.90 15.84
N LYS A 10 -28.83 7.00 16.60
CA LYS A 10 -27.61 6.22 16.35
C LYS A 10 -27.83 4.71 16.48
N LYS A 11 -28.57 4.27 17.51
CA LYS A 11 -28.92 2.85 17.68
C LYS A 11 -29.77 2.34 16.51
N LEU A 12 -30.71 3.16 16.02
CA LEU A 12 -31.54 2.82 14.87
C LEU A 12 -30.69 2.72 13.59
N ASP A 13 -29.78 3.66 13.35
CA ASP A 13 -28.86 3.63 12.21
C ASP A 13 -27.93 2.40 12.24
N ASP A 14 -27.43 2.05 13.42
CA ASP A 14 -26.58 0.87 13.59
C ASP A 14 -27.37 -0.44 13.41
N ALA A 15 -28.61 -0.50 13.90
CA ALA A 15 -29.51 -1.64 13.66
C ALA A 15 -29.88 -1.79 12.18
N LEU A 16 -30.16 -0.69 11.48
CA LEU A 16 -30.46 -0.70 10.04
C LEU A 16 -29.25 -1.15 9.20
N LYS A 17 -28.03 -0.77 9.61
CA LYS A 17 -26.81 -1.26 8.97
C LYS A 17 -26.61 -2.77 9.19
N GLU A 18 -26.87 -3.25 10.40
CA GLU A 18 -26.75 -4.67 10.71
C GLU A 18 -27.82 -5.50 9.98
N ASN A 19 -29.06 -5.01 9.87
CA ASN A 19 -30.11 -5.67 9.08
C ASN A 19 -29.72 -5.80 7.60
N LYS A 20 -29.23 -4.72 6.98
CA LYS A 20 -28.72 -4.77 5.59
C LYS A 20 -27.57 -5.77 5.42
N ARG A 21 -26.70 -5.88 6.43
CA ARG A 21 -25.61 -6.84 6.43
C ARG A 21 -26.13 -8.28 6.50
N LEU A 22 -27.12 -8.54 7.35
CA LEU A 22 -27.73 -9.85 7.53
C LEU A 22 -28.52 -10.29 6.28
N GLU A 23 -29.24 -9.38 5.62
CA GLU A 23 -29.94 -9.66 4.35
C GLU A 23 -28.97 -10.15 3.27
N VAL A 24 -27.85 -9.45 3.13
CA VAL A 24 -26.78 -9.80 2.18
C VAL A 24 -26.11 -11.13 2.54
N GLU A 25 -25.92 -11.42 3.83
CA GLU A 25 -25.39 -12.70 4.29
C GLU A 25 -26.36 -13.85 4.02
N LEU A 26 -27.67 -13.62 4.19
CA LEU A 26 -28.72 -14.58 3.87
C LEU A 26 -28.77 -14.90 2.37
N GLU A 27 -28.70 -13.90 1.49
CA GLU A 27 -28.61 -14.11 0.04
C GLU A 27 -27.39 -14.95 -0.35
N ARG A 28 -26.24 -14.65 0.28
CA ARG A 28 -25.01 -15.40 0.07
C ARG A 28 -25.16 -16.87 0.47
N VAL A 29 -25.73 -17.15 1.65
CA VAL A 29 -25.95 -18.53 2.13
C VAL A 29 -26.89 -19.30 1.19
N LYS A 30 -27.96 -18.64 0.71
CA LYS A 30 -28.87 -19.24 -0.28
C LYS A 30 -28.15 -19.62 -1.59
N LEU A 31 -27.25 -18.77 -2.08
CA LEU A 31 -26.46 -19.05 -3.27
C LEU A 31 -25.46 -20.19 -3.04
N GLU A 32 -24.80 -20.24 -1.88
CA GLU A 32 -23.87 -21.34 -1.53
C GLU A 32 -24.59 -22.69 -1.47
N LEU A 33 -25.77 -22.75 -0.85
CA LEU A 33 -26.61 -23.96 -0.83
C LEU A 33 -27.07 -24.40 -2.23
N LYS A 34 -27.46 -23.44 -3.09
CA LYS A 34 -27.81 -23.75 -4.50
C LYS A 34 -26.63 -24.29 -5.28
N LEU A 35 -25.43 -23.77 -5.02
CA LEU A 35 -24.19 -24.19 -5.67
C LEU A 35 -23.79 -25.62 -5.27
N GLU A 36 -24.04 -26.00 -4.01
CA GLU A 36 -23.83 -27.37 -3.54
C GLU A 36 -24.83 -28.38 -4.12
N ARG A 37 -26.06 -27.94 -4.39
CA ARG A 37 -27.13 -28.77 -4.96
C ARG A 37 -27.16 -28.81 -6.49
N SER A 38 -26.41 -27.93 -7.17
CA SER A 38 -26.47 -27.83 -8.64
C SER A 38 -25.66 -28.93 -9.32
N GLU A 39 -26.32 -29.69 -10.20
CA GLU A 39 -25.71 -30.78 -10.96
C GLU A 39 -25.16 -30.32 -12.33
N SER A 40 -25.70 -29.23 -12.87
CA SER A 40 -25.26 -28.68 -14.17
C SER A 40 -23.98 -27.85 -14.07
N ALA A 41 -22.99 -28.11 -14.93
CA ALA A 41 -21.75 -27.34 -14.99
C ALA A 41 -21.98 -25.88 -15.39
N LYS A 42 -22.96 -25.61 -16.26
CA LYS A 42 -23.32 -24.26 -16.73
C LYS A 42 -23.98 -23.44 -15.63
N GLU A 43 -24.84 -24.07 -14.84
CA GLU A 43 -25.55 -23.45 -13.73
C GLU A 43 -24.62 -23.20 -12.54
N ARG A 44 -23.73 -24.15 -12.22
CA ARG A 44 -22.63 -23.95 -11.26
C ARG A 44 -21.76 -22.76 -11.63
N ALA A 45 -21.39 -22.60 -12.90
CA ALA A 45 -20.58 -21.46 -13.34
C ALA A 45 -21.30 -20.11 -13.14
N LYS A 46 -22.62 -20.03 -13.42
CA LYS A 46 -23.43 -18.83 -13.20
C LYS A 46 -23.54 -18.47 -11.72
N LEU A 47 -23.88 -19.45 -10.87
CA LEU A 47 -23.96 -19.26 -9.41
C LEU A 47 -22.61 -18.86 -8.80
N MET A 48 -21.50 -19.39 -9.33
CA MET A 48 -20.16 -18.96 -8.93
C MET A 48 -19.89 -17.49 -9.24
N LEU A 49 -20.37 -16.95 -10.37
CA LEU A 49 -20.20 -15.55 -10.74
C LEU A 49 -21.05 -14.60 -9.87
N GLU A 50 -22.29 -14.98 -9.55
CA GLU A 50 -23.15 -14.21 -8.64
C GLU A 50 -22.60 -14.20 -7.21
N THR A 51 -22.14 -15.34 -6.72
CA THR A 51 -21.46 -15.43 -5.41
C THR A 51 -20.20 -14.55 -5.38
N ARG A 52 -19.46 -14.46 -6.50
CA ARG A 52 -18.30 -13.55 -6.63
C ARG A 52 -18.68 -12.09 -6.54
N LYS A 53 -19.80 -11.68 -7.17
CA LYS A 53 -20.27 -10.28 -7.17
C LYS A 53 -20.53 -9.83 -5.73
N ILE A 54 -21.26 -10.65 -4.96
CA ILE A 54 -21.55 -10.40 -3.55
C ILE A 54 -20.25 -10.38 -2.71
N GLN A 55 -19.33 -11.32 -2.90
CA GLN A 55 -18.04 -11.31 -2.19
C GLN A 55 -17.17 -10.08 -2.54
N HIS A 56 -17.33 -9.52 -3.74
CA HIS A 56 -16.63 -8.32 -4.17
C HIS A 56 -17.23 -7.06 -3.55
N GLU A 57 -18.55 -6.98 -3.49
CA GLU A 57 -19.31 -5.85 -2.93
C GLU A 57 -19.23 -5.81 -1.40
N THR A 58 -19.18 -6.98 -0.74
CA THR A 58 -19.25 -7.11 0.72
C THR A 58 -17.90 -7.30 1.41
N GLY A 59 -16.88 -7.69 0.63
CA GLY A 59 -15.55 -7.97 1.16
C GLY A 59 -15.43 -9.27 1.98
N MET A 60 -16.49 -10.05 2.17
CA MET A 60 -16.47 -11.27 2.99
C MET A 60 -16.22 -12.52 2.13
N ARG A 61 -14.98 -13.04 2.12
CA ARG A 61 -14.62 -14.28 1.40
C ARG A 61 -14.59 -15.50 2.32
N LYS A 62 -15.71 -16.21 2.45
CA LYS A 62 -15.81 -17.50 3.18
C LYS A 62 -16.28 -18.66 2.28
N GLY A 63 -15.76 -18.75 1.04
CA GLY A 63 -16.22 -19.72 0.04
C GLY A 63 -15.20 -20.80 -0.36
N LYS A 64 -15.71 -21.88 -0.98
CA LYS A 64 -14.94 -22.96 -1.63
C LYS A 64 -13.92 -22.37 -2.62
N ARG A 65 -12.69 -22.91 -2.64
CA ARG A 65 -11.63 -22.45 -3.56
C ARG A 65 -12.03 -22.79 -4.99
N ILE A 66 -12.16 -21.77 -5.84
CA ILE A 66 -12.44 -21.97 -7.26
C ILE A 66 -11.17 -21.67 -8.04
N LYS A 67 -10.66 -22.68 -8.75
CA LYS A 67 -9.58 -22.49 -9.72
C LYS A 67 -10.22 -22.16 -11.06
N THR A 68 -9.92 -21.00 -11.62
CA THR A 68 -10.23 -20.65 -13.00
C THR A 68 -8.95 -20.66 -13.82
N HIS A 69 -9.03 -21.22 -15.02
CA HIS A 69 -7.95 -21.18 -15.99
C HIS A 69 -8.24 -20.07 -17.00
N SER A 70 -7.28 -19.17 -17.22
CA SER A 70 -7.38 -18.25 -18.35
C SER A 70 -7.15 -19.02 -19.66
N ARG A 71 -7.61 -18.46 -20.80
CA ARG A 71 -7.26 -18.97 -22.14
C ARG A 71 -5.74 -19.10 -22.35
N ALA A 72 -4.93 -18.29 -21.65
CA ALA A 72 -3.47 -18.32 -21.67
C ALA A 72 -2.86 -19.27 -20.61
N GLY A 73 -3.64 -20.19 -20.04
CA GLY A 73 -3.17 -21.19 -19.08
C GLY A 73 -2.86 -20.68 -17.66
N LYS A 74 -3.05 -19.37 -17.38
CA LYS A 74 -2.80 -18.84 -16.03
C LYS A 74 -3.90 -19.29 -15.08
N VAL A 75 -3.49 -19.99 -14.02
CA VAL A 75 -4.40 -20.43 -12.95
C VAL A 75 -4.66 -19.27 -12.01
N ARG A 76 -5.93 -18.85 -11.92
CA ARG A 76 -6.40 -17.86 -10.96
C ARG A 76 -7.22 -18.59 -9.90
N VAL A 77 -6.78 -18.54 -8.65
CA VAL A 77 -7.47 -19.17 -7.52
C VAL A 77 -8.26 -18.08 -6.79
N GLU A 78 -9.58 -18.13 -6.90
CA GLU A 78 -10.49 -17.20 -6.25
C GLU A 78 -11.14 -17.83 -5.00
N GLY A 79 -11.67 -17.00 -4.11
CA GLY A 79 -12.25 -17.45 -2.83
C GLY A 79 -11.27 -17.63 -1.66
N ARG A 80 -9.96 -17.42 -1.85
CA ARG A 80 -9.03 -17.34 -0.71
C ARG A 80 -9.28 -16.08 0.11
N MET A 81 -9.42 -16.25 1.43
CA MET A 81 -9.40 -15.13 2.37
C MET A 81 -8.17 -14.25 2.11
N ARG A 82 -8.39 -12.94 2.09
CA ARG A 82 -7.34 -11.94 1.90
C ARG A 82 -6.40 -11.94 3.09
N LEU A 83 -5.21 -11.38 2.90
CA LEU A 83 -4.25 -11.22 4.00
C LEU A 83 -4.83 -10.34 5.12
N CYS A 84 -5.60 -9.32 4.77
CA CYS A 84 -6.28 -8.46 5.74
C CYS A 84 -7.40 -9.14 6.52
N GLU A 85 -8.10 -10.09 5.90
CA GLU A 85 -9.14 -10.89 6.57
C GLU A 85 -8.52 -11.94 7.49
N LYS A 86 -7.38 -12.53 7.10
CA LYS A 86 -6.68 -13.55 7.88
C LYS A 86 -5.87 -13.00 9.04
N ASN A 87 -5.28 -11.82 8.87
CA ASN A 87 -4.52 -11.16 9.92
C ASN A 87 -5.02 -9.71 10.06
N PRO A 88 -6.15 -9.50 10.77
CA PRO A 88 -6.71 -8.18 11.00
C PRO A 88 -5.77 -7.24 11.75
N ALA A 89 -4.93 -7.77 12.66
CA ALA A 89 -3.94 -7.01 13.40
C ALA A 89 -2.85 -6.44 12.48
N LEU A 90 -2.32 -7.26 11.56
CA LEU A 90 -1.39 -6.79 10.53
C LEU A 90 -2.04 -5.71 9.66
N ALA A 91 -3.28 -5.93 9.23
CA ALA A 91 -3.98 -4.97 8.38
C ALA A 91 -4.15 -3.63 9.10
N LYS A 92 -4.59 -3.65 10.36
CA LYS A 92 -4.70 -2.45 11.20
C LYS A 92 -3.36 -1.72 11.28
N ARG A 93 -2.27 -2.42 11.63
CA ARG A 93 -0.93 -1.84 11.77
C ARG A 93 -0.41 -1.24 10.45
N VAL A 94 -0.66 -1.91 9.33
CA VAL A 94 -0.30 -1.41 7.99
C VAL A 94 -1.06 -0.12 7.67
N ILE A 95 -2.34 -0.01 8.03
CA ILE A 95 -3.14 1.20 7.79
C ILE A 95 -2.72 2.34 8.73
N GLU A 96 -2.43 2.08 10.00
CA GLU A 96 -1.87 3.07 10.94
C GLU A 96 -0.60 3.71 10.36
N LEU A 97 0.39 2.89 10.00
CA LEU A 97 1.65 3.37 9.42
C LEU A 97 1.44 4.06 8.06
N HIS A 98 0.43 3.64 7.28
CA HIS A 98 0.10 4.31 6.03
C HIS A 98 -0.46 5.72 6.27
N LEU A 99 -1.32 5.88 7.28
CA LEU A 99 -1.89 7.16 7.68
C LEU A 99 -0.85 8.08 8.32
N GLU A 100 0.11 7.53 9.06
CA GLU A 100 1.29 8.22 9.60
C GLU A 100 2.28 8.67 8.49
N GLY A 101 2.02 8.35 7.21
CA GLY A 101 2.81 8.82 6.07
C GLY A 101 3.99 7.93 5.68
N TYR A 102 4.14 6.73 6.27
CA TYR A 102 5.22 5.83 5.91
C TYR A 102 5.06 5.27 4.49
N ASN A 103 6.18 5.15 3.78
CA ASN A 103 6.20 4.48 2.48
C ASN A 103 6.10 2.95 2.65
N ARG A 104 5.64 2.27 1.59
CA ARG A 104 5.36 0.81 1.60
C ARG A 104 6.55 -0.06 2.00
N ASN A 105 7.76 0.34 1.63
CA ASN A 105 8.98 -0.41 1.97
C ASN A 105 9.30 -0.26 3.45
N SER A 106 9.21 0.96 4.00
CA SER A 106 9.36 1.22 5.43
C SER A 106 8.31 0.47 6.25
N ILE A 107 7.04 0.51 5.82
CA ILE A 107 5.95 -0.24 6.47
C ILE A 107 6.31 -1.74 6.52
N SER A 108 6.74 -2.33 5.40
CA SER A 108 7.10 -3.75 5.37
C SER A 108 8.23 -4.11 6.35
N LYS A 109 9.23 -3.23 6.53
CA LYS A 109 10.30 -3.46 7.50
C LYS A 109 9.79 -3.38 8.94
N ILE A 110 8.96 -2.37 9.23
CA ILE A 110 8.40 -2.15 10.58
C ILE A 110 7.54 -3.33 10.98
N VAL A 111 6.55 -3.72 10.16
CA VAL A 111 5.65 -4.83 10.52
C VAL A 111 6.38 -6.18 10.63
N ASN A 112 7.47 -6.39 9.88
CA ASN A 112 8.29 -7.58 10.05
C ASN A 112 9.08 -7.59 11.37
N ARG A 113 9.55 -6.40 11.81
CA ARG A 113 10.22 -6.20 13.12
C ARG A 113 9.23 -6.36 14.27
N ASP A 114 7.99 -5.92 14.09
CA ASP A 114 6.87 -6.11 15.02
C ASP A 114 6.42 -7.59 15.11
N GLY A 115 7.08 -8.50 14.36
CA GLY A 115 6.84 -9.94 14.43
C GLY A 115 5.76 -10.46 13.48
N PHE A 116 5.15 -9.60 12.65
CA PHE A 116 4.14 -10.08 11.70
C PHE A 116 4.76 -10.96 10.61
N ARG A 117 4.01 -11.98 10.20
CA ARG A 117 4.39 -12.95 9.16
C ARG A 117 3.23 -13.19 8.19
N ASN A 118 3.57 -13.64 6.98
CA ASN A 118 2.60 -13.95 5.95
C ASN A 118 2.02 -15.36 6.12
N LEU A 119 1.17 -15.78 5.17
CA LEU A 119 0.44 -17.05 5.22
C LEU A 119 1.30 -18.32 5.22
N LYS A 120 2.60 -18.21 4.90
CA LYS A 120 3.56 -19.31 4.92
C LYS A 120 4.62 -19.11 6.01
N ASP A 121 4.29 -18.28 7.00
CA ASP A 121 5.20 -17.86 8.08
C ASP A 121 6.48 -17.16 7.60
N ARG A 122 6.43 -16.53 6.42
CA ARG A 122 7.55 -15.78 5.85
C ARG A 122 7.37 -14.28 6.07
N ILE A 123 8.41 -13.51 5.79
CA ILE A 123 8.37 -12.04 5.84
C ILE A 123 7.24 -11.45 4.98
N ILE A 124 6.69 -10.33 5.45
CA ILE A 124 5.75 -9.48 4.73
C ILE A 124 6.52 -8.64 3.71
N TYR A 125 6.13 -8.73 2.44
CA TYR A 125 6.71 -7.93 1.36
C TYR A 125 5.90 -6.64 1.11
N HIS A 126 6.55 -5.63 0.54
CA HIS A 126 5.92 -4.37 0.14
C HIS A 126 4.73 -4.56 -0.84
N SER A 127 4.72 -5.63 -1.65
CA SER A 127 3.61 -6.00 -2.53
C SER A 127 2.36 -6.43 -1.75
N GLN A 128 2.55 -7.11 -0.61
CA GLN A 128 1.47 -7.50 0.30
C GLN A 128 0.93 -6.27 1.04
N VAL A 129 1.81 -5.38 1.51
CA VAL A 129 1.43 -4.06 2.06
C VAL A 129 0.58 -3.28 1.06
N SER A 130 1.00 -3.25 -0.21
CA SER A 130 0.28 -2.55 -1.28
C SER A 130 -1.11 -3.13 -1.52
N THR A 131 -1.25 -4.45 -1.40
CA THR A 131 -2.53 -5.14 -1.53
C THR A 131 -3.48 -4.76 -0.39
N ILE A 132 -2.99 -4.75 0.86
CA ILE A 132 -3.76 -4.34 2.04
C ILE A 132 -4.25 -2.89 1.88
N ILE A 133 -3.37 -1.95 1.53
CA ILE A 133 -3.73 -0.54 1.35
C ILE A 133 -4.75 -0.37 0.22
N ARG A 134 -4.57 -1.07 -0.91
CA ARG A 134 -5.51 -1.01 -2.04
C ARG A 134 -6.88 -1.52 -1.64
N ASP A 135 -6.94 -2.63 -0.91
CA ASP A 135 -8.19 -3.24 -0.47
C ASP A 135 -8.92 -2.32 0.53
N TRP A 136 -8.18 -1.68 1.45
CA TRP A 136 -8.73 -0.67 2.35
C TRP A 136 -9.28 0.55 1.61
N LYS A 137 -8.53 1.12 0.65
CA LYS A 137 -9.00 2.26 -0.18
C LYS A 137 -10.25 1.93 -1.00
N LYS A 138 -10.43 0.67 -1.38
CA LYS A 138 -11.62 0.19 -2.09
C LYS A 138 -12.81 -0.08 -1.16
N GLY A 139 -12.67 0.15 0.15
CA GLY A 139 -13.71 -0.13 1.14
C GLY A 139 -13.97 -1.62 1.36
N VAL A 140 -13.08 -2.50 0.90
CA VAL A 140 -13.23 -3.97 1.03
C VAL A 140 -13.28 -4.38 2.50
N PHE A 141 -12.49 -3.73 3.34
CA PHE A 141 -12.52 -3.91 4.78
C PHE A 141 -12.33 -2.55 5.43
N LYS A 142 -12.99 -2.35 6.57
CA LYS A 142 -12.85 -1.15 7.37
C LYS A 142 -12.02 -1.46 8.61
N THR A 143 -11.04 -0.61 8.87
CA THR A 143 -10.37 -0.55 10.17
C THR A 143 -11.12 0.49 11.00
N ASN A 144 -11.57 0.18 12.22
CA ASN A 144 -12.20 1.15 13.14
C ASN A 144 -11.21 2.25 13.63
N ILE A 145 -10.12 2.47 12.91
CA ILE A 145 -9.14 3.52 13.17
C ILE A 145 -9.83 4.83 12.77
N LYS A 146 -10.17 5.65 13.76
CA LYS A 146 -10.51 7.05 13.50
C LYS A 146 -9.23 7.72 12.97
N PRO A 147 -9.26 8.40 11.80
CA PRO A 147 -8.14 9.23 11.42
C PRO A 147 -8.10 10.37 12.44
N ASP A 148 -7.14 10.34 13.37
CA ASP A 148 -6.78 11.56 14.08
C ASP A 148 -6.14 12.49 13.05
N LEU A 149 -6.96 13.39 12.51
CA LEU A 149 -6.60 14.44 11.55
C LEU A 149 -5.73 15.54 12.19
N GLY A 150 -5.01 15.24 13.27
CA GLY A 150 -4.38 16.24 14.14
C GLY A 150 -2.91 16.01 14.46
N HIS A 151 -2.23 14.99 13.92
CA HIS A 151 -0.78 14.91 14.06
C HIS A 151 -0.09 15.55 12.85
N GLN A 152 0.19 16.85 13.01
CA GLN A 152 1.34 17.43 12.32
C GLN A 152 2.55 16.62 12.78
N LEU A 153 3.04 15.75 11.89
CA LEU A 153 4.33 15.09 12.05
C LEU A 153 5.35 16.15 12.47
N PRO A 154 6.20 15.92 13.49
CA PRO A 154 7.37 16.74 13.66
C PRO A 154 8.14 16.64 12.35
N LYS A 155 8.21 17.74 11.59
CA LYS A 155 9.00 17.84 10.35
C LYS A 155 10.46 17.39 10.57
N GLU A 156 10.89 17.33 11.82
CA GLU A 156 12.21 16.91 12.26
C GLU A 156 12.48 15.39 12.20
N MET A 157 11.46 14.51 12.29
CA MET A 157 11.70 13.06 12.25
C MET A 157 11.93 12.49 10.84
N PHE A 158 11.77 13.31 9.80
CA PHE A 158 12.01 12.93 8.40
C PHE A 158 13.19 13.66 7.75
N LYS A 159 14.16 14.17 8.52
CA LYS A 159 15.55 14.30 8.03
C LYS A 159 16.23 12.92 8.04
N LYS A 160 15.62 11.93 7.38
CA LYS A 160 16.41 10.79 6.89
C LYS A 160 16.98 11.23 5.56
N ALA A 161 18.23 11.66 5.59
CA ALA A 161 19.09 11.59 4.42
C ALA A 161 18.76 10.28 3.70
N SER A 162 18.25 10.37 2.47
CA SER A 162 17.95 9.17 1.68
C SER A 162 19.20 8.27 1.73
N ALA A 163 19.11 6.94 1.88
CA ALA A 163 20.31 6.08 1.87
C ALA A 163 21.18 6.22 0.60
N THR A 164 20.67 6.91 -0.41
CA THR A 164 21.37 7.40 -1.59
C THR A 164 22.20 8.67 -1.34
N LEU A 165 21.75 9.59 -0.50
CA LEU A 165 22.48 10.77 -0.07
C LEU A 165 23.70 10.39 0.78
N ASP A 166 23.55 9.45 1.72
CA ASP A 166 24.69 8.96 2.50
C ASP A 166 25.75 8.32 1.58
N ARG A 167 25.30 7.52 0.61
CA ARG A 167 26.19 7.00 -0.45
C ARG A 167 26.81 8.08 -1.32
N ASP A 168 26.10 9.18 -1.60
CA ASP A 168 26.62 10.29 -2.39
C ASP A 168 27.70 11.07 -1.59
N LYS A 169 27.54 11.19 -0.26
CA LYS A 169 28.51 11.81 0.66
C LYS A 169 29.80 11.00 0.78
N ASP A 170 29.68 9.67 0.85
CA ASP A 170 30.82 8.76 1.00
C ASP A 170 31.52 8.44 -0.33
N ASN A 171 30.95 8.85 -1.47
CA ASN A 171 31.51 8.55 -2.78
C ASN A 171 32.69 9.48 -3.11
N GLN A 172 33.89 8.91 -3.23
CA GLN A 172 35.11 9.66 -3.54
C GLN A 172 35.03 10.48 -4.84
N ASN A 173 34.32 10.01 -5.87
CA ASN A 173 34.17 10.75 -7.13
C ASN A 173 33.25 11.96 -6.96
N MET A 174 32.22 11.85 -6.12
CA MET A 174 31.36 12.96 -5.75
C MET A 174 32.13 14.04 -4.96
N ILE A 175 32.96 13.62 -4.01
CA ILE A 175 33.85 14.52 -3.26
C ILE A 175 34.88 15.18 -4.20
N ARG A 176 35.49 14.41 -5.12
CA ARG A 176 36.40 14.95 -6.13
C ARG A 176 35.72 15.93 -7.08
N ALA A 177 34.45 15.71 -7.42
CA ALA A 177 33.70 16.64 -8.25
C ALA A 177 33.47 17.97 -7.54
N LEU A 178 33.27 18.00 -6.21
CA LEU A 178 33.17 19.26 -5.45
C LEU A 178 34.41 20.16 -5.61
N THR A 179 35.59 19.56 -5.75
CA THR A 179 36.85 20.32 -5.87
C THR A 179 37.27 20.54 -7.33
N LYS A 180 37.04 19.59 -8.22
CA LYS A 180 37.53 19.62 -9.61
C LYS A 180 36.52 20.10 -10.65
N SER A 181 35.22 20.03 -10.37
CA SER A 181 34.20 20.51 -11.33
C SER A 181 33.93 22.01 -11.17
N THR A 182 33.44 22.64 -12.23
CA THR A 182 33.05 24.06 -12.25
C THR A 182 31.64 24.24 -12.80
N GLY A 183 31.05 25.42 -12.56
CA GLY A 183 29.74 25.80 -13.06
C GLY A 183 28.60 24.90 -12.58
N ARG A 184 27.62 24.67 -13.45
CA ARG A 184 26.35 23.99 -13.15
C ARG A 184 26.52 22.61 -12.51
N LEU A 185 27.56 21.86 -12.88
CA LEU A 185 27.80 20.53 -12.31
C LEU A 185 28.22 20.62 -10.83
N LYS A 186 29.11 21.56 -10.51
CA LYS A 186 29.58 21.78 -9.13
C LYS A 186 28.41 22.16 -8.23
N GLU A 187 27.56 23.08 -8.69
CA GLU A 187 26.37 23.52 -7.95
C GLU A 187 25.38 22.38 -7.70
N ILE A 188 25.13 21.51 -8.70
CA ILE A 188 24.28 20.32 -8.53
C ILE A 188 24.84 19.37 -7.46
N VAL A 189 26.16 19.14 -7.45
CA VAL A 189 26.82 18.26 -6.49
C VAL A 189 26.86 18.91 -5.09
N GLU A 190 27.06 20.22 -5.00
CA GLU A 190 27.00 20.98 -3.74
C GLU A 190 25.62 20.99 -3.12
N MET A 191 24.57 21.27 -3.91
CA MET A 191 23.18 21.17 -3.45
C MET A 191 22.85 19.77 -2.96
N ARG A 192 23.41 18.75 -3.61
CA ARG A 192 23.19 17.36 -3.23
C ARG A 192 23.88 17.02 -1.91
N ILE A 193 25.17 17.32 -1.77
CA ILE A 193 26.02 16.82 -0.66
C ILE A 193 26.03 17.78 0.54
N LYS A 194 26.17 19.08 0.29
CA LYS A 194 26.29 20.11 1.34
C LYS A 194 24.93 20.60 1.83
N GLN A 195 23.99 20.82 0.90
CA GLN A 195 22.65 21.33 1.23
C GLN A 195 21.62 20.22 1.39
N GLU A 196 22.01 18.96 1.12
CA GLU A 196 21.18 17.77 1.30
C GLU A 196 19.84 17.77 0.53
N LEU A 197 19.75 18.55 -0.54
CA LEU A 197 18.54 18.67 -1.33
C LEU A 197 18.19 17.36 -2.04
N THR A 198 16.89 17.12 -2.15
CA THR A 198 16.35 16.00 -2.92
C THR A 198 16.56 16.23 -4.42
N LEU A 199 16.57 15.15 -5.18
CA LEU A 199 16.68 15.22 -6.65
C LEU A 199 15.56 16.05 -7.30
N ALA A 200 14.41 16.16 -6.65
CA ALA A 200 13.28 16.95 -7.13
C ALA A 200 13.52 18.45 -6.89
N GLU A 201 14.02 18.83 -5.72
CA GLU A 201 14.36 20.22 -5.38
C GLU A 201 15.51 20.75 -6.25
N ILE A 202 16.56 19.94 -6.44
CA ILE A 202 17.64 20.27 -7.38
C ILE A 202 17.10 20.43 -8.80
N GLY A 203 16.18 19.54 -9.20
CA GLY A 203 15.54 19.61 -10.52
C GLY A 203 14.75 20.91 -10.71
N ALA A 204 13.99 21.31 -9.70
CA ALA A 204 13.24 22.56 -9.69
C ALA A 204 14.16 23.78 -9.77
N HIS A 205 15.27 23.80 -9.01
CA HIS A 205 16.25 24.90 -9.05
C HIS A 205 16.86 25.12 -10.43
N PHE A 206 17.10 24.03 -11.17
CA PHE A 206 17.74 24.07 -12.49
C PHE A 206 16.78 23.95 -13.67
N SER A 207 15.46 24.01 -13.43
CA SER A 207 14.41 23.80 -14.43
C SER A 207 14.62 22.52 -15.26
N ILE A 208 15.05 21.43 -14.62
CA ILE A 208 15.27 20.12 -15.25
C ILE A 208 14.51 19.02 -14.51
N SER A 209 14.21 17.95 -15.23
CA SER A 209 13.50 16.82 -14.63
C SER A 209 14.34 16.15 -13.54
N ARG A 210 13.67 15.63 -12.50
CA ARG A 210 14.28 14.79 -11.46
C ARG A 210 15.13 13.66 -12.05
N GLN A 211 14.69 13.08 -13.17
CA GLN A 211 15.39 11.98 -13.84
C GLN A 211 16.69 12.47 -14.51
N ARG A 212 16.70 13.70 -15.04
CA ARG A 212 17.91 14.32 -15.57
C ARG A 212 18.95 14.58 -14.47
N VAL A 213 18.53 15.08 -13.31
CA VAL A 213 19.41 15.25 -12.13
C VAL A 213 20.01 13.91 -11.71
N ARG A 214 19.20 12.84 -11.67
CA ARG A 214 19.68 11.49 -11.36
C ARG A 214 20.78 11.04 -12.31
N GLN A 215 20.58 11.20 -13.62
CA GLN A 215 21.58 10.83 -14.63
C GLN A 215 22.89 11.60 -14.46
N ILE A 216 22.82 12.90 -14.19
CA ILE A 216 24.01 13.74 -13.96
C ILE A 216 24.79 13.21 -12.76
N LEU A 217 24.13 13.02 -11.62
CA LEU A 217 24.77 12.52 -10.40
C LEU A 217 25.32 11.09 -10.56
N GLU A 218 24.68 10.26 -11.39
CA GLU A 218 25.15 8.90 -11.68
C GLU A 218 26.44 8.92 -12.53
N LYS A 219 26.57 9.83 -13.51
CA LYS A 219 27.83 10.07 -14.21
C LYS A 219 28.93 10.54 -13.26
N VAL A 220 28.60 11.43 -12.32
CA VAL A 220 29.56 11.90 -11.31
C VAL A 220 30.02 10.75 -10.41
N ARG A 221 29.08 9.93 -9.91
CA ARG A 221 29.40 8.75 -9.09
C ARG A 221 30.35 7.78 -9.79
N ASN A 222 30.23 7.63 -11.12
CA ASN A 222 31.07 6.74 -11.93
C ASN A 222 32.40 7.38 -12.38
N GLY A 223 32.64 8.66 -12.10
CA GLY A 223 33.85 9.35 -12.53
C GLY A 223 33.82 9.87 -13.98
N ASP A 224 32.71 9.71 -14.70
CA ASP A 224 32.53 10.12 -16.10
C ASP A 224 32.12 11.59 -16.26
N TYR A 225 32.50 12.45 -15.32
CA TYR A 225 32.06 13.84 -15.27
C TYR A 225 33.01 14.83 -15.96
N ASN A 226 34.14 14.35 -16.47
CA ASN A 226 35.07 15.10 -17.32
C ASN A 226 34.94 14.77 -18.81
N LYS A 227 34.00 13.90 -19.20
CA LYS A 227 33.71 13.56 -20.61
C LYS A 227 32.61 14.48 -21.16
N GLY A 228 32.91 15.77 -21.23
CA GLY A 228 32.07 16.83 -21.77
C GLY A 228 32.83 17.62 -22.82
#